data_AF-A0A2E0T371-F1
#
_entry.id   AF-A0A2E0T371-F1
#
_cell.length_a   1.000
_cell.length_b   1.000
_cell.length_c   1.000
_cell.angle_alpha   90.00
_cell.angle_beta   90.00
_cell.angle_gamma   90.00
#
_symmetry.space_group_name_H-M   'P 1'
#
loop_
_entity.id
_entity.type
_entity.pdbx_description
1 polymer ?
#
loop_
_entity_poly.entity_id
_entity_poly.type
_entity_poly.pdbx_seq_one_letter_code
_entity_poly.pdbx_strand_id
1 'polypeptide(L)' 'MTDLAIEALFEAADEDSATGGPDPIRGIYPIVATITAAGYTRISDDDLAARTQALIANRQGD' A
#
# COMPACT_ATOMS: atom_id res chain seq x y z
N MET A 1 2.13 -9.21 6.30
CA MET A 1 1.00 -9.40 5.35
C MET A 1 0.56 -8.07 4.74
N THR A 2 0.35 -7.01 5.52
CA THR A 2 0.02 -5.68 4.99
C THR A 2 1.05 -5.19 3.96
N ASP A 3 2.35 -5.32 4.25
CA ASP A 3 3.40 -4.86 3.32
C ASP A 3 3.38 -5.63 2.01
N LEU A 4 3.19 -6.96 2.06
CA LEU A 4 3.02 -7.79 0.87
C LEU A 4 1.81 -7.36 0.02
N ALA A 5 0.71 -6.99 0.66
CA ALA A 5 -0.48 -6.53 -0.07
C ALA A 5 -0.26 -5.16 -0.72
N ILE A 6 0.44 -4.24 -0.04
CA ILE A 6 0.81 -2.94 -0.60
C ILE A 6 1.75 -3.12 -1.79
N GLU A 7 2.78 -3.96 -1.65
CA GLU A 7 3.73 -4.28 -2.71
C GLU A 7 3.04 -4.91 -3.92
N ALA A 8 2.18 -5.90 -3.71
CA ALA A 8 1.44 -6.53 -4.80
C ALA A 8 0.55 -5.54 -5.58
N LEU A 9 -0.12 -4.61 -4.89
CA LEU A 9 -0.92 -3.57 -5.52
C LEU A 9 -0.05 -2.51 -6.23
N PHE A 10 1.15 -2.25 -5.71
CA PHE A 10 2.12 -1.37 -6.35
C PHE A 10 2.62 -1.98 -7.66
N GLU A 11 3.06 -3.24 -7.66
CA GLU A 11 3.49 -3.95 -8.88
C GLU A 11 2.35 -4.03 -9.90
N ALA A 12 1.13 -4.34 -9.45
CA ALA A 12 -0.04 -4.38 -10.33
C ALA A 12 -0.29 -3.03 -11.03
N ALA A 13 -0.09 -1.91 -10.33
CA ALA A 13 -0.23 -0.58 -10.90
C ALA A 13 0.91 -0.19 -11.85
N ASP A 14 2.11 -0.73 -11.64
CA ASP A 14 3.25 -0.50 -12.54
C ASP A 14 3.07 -1.23 -13.87
N GLU A 15 2.51 -2.46 -13.84
CA GLU A 15 2.28 -3.27 -15.04
C GLU A 15 0.96 -2.97 -15.78
N ASP A 16 -0.08 -2.49 -15.07
CA ASP A 16 -1.41 -2.23 -15.63
C ASP A 16 -1.87 -0.79 -15.38
N SER A 17 -1.97 0.00 -16.46
CA SER A 17 -2.44 1.38 -16.44
C SER A 17 -3.88 1.59 -15.93
N ALA A 18 -4.70 0.54 -15.91
CA ALA A 18 -6.05 0.62 -15.33
C ALA A 18 -6.04 0.48 -13.79
N THR A 19 -4.91 0.11 -13.20
CA THR A 19 -4.72 -0.06 -11.77
C THR A 19 -4.01 1.16 -11.19
N GLY A 20 -4.68 1.89 -10.30
CA GLY A 20 -4.11 3.07 -9.64
C GLY A 20 -3.17 2.68 -8.50
N GLY A 21 -1.89 3.03 -8.63
CA GLY A 21 -0.91 2.89 -7.57
C GLY A 21 -1.09 3.93 -6.46
N PRO A 22 -0.35 3.82 -5.34
CA PRO A 22 -0.35 4.86 -4.33
C PRO A 22 0.20 6.18 -4.89
N ASP A 23 -0.39 7.30 -4.47
CA ASP A 23 0.02 8.65 -4.84
C ASP A 23 0.42 9.43 -3.57
N PRO A 24 1.71 9.40 -3.18
CA PRO A 24 2.21 10.13 -2.01
C PRO A 24 2.16 11.65 -2.15
N ILE A 25 2.07 12.19 -3.37
CA ILE A 25 1.99 13.64 -3.60
C ILE A 25 0.62 14.15 -3.19
N ARG A 26 -0.44 13.37 -3.50
CA ARG A 26 -1.83 13.69 -3.16
C ARG A 26 -2.31 13.03 -1.87
N GLY A 27 -1.52 12.13 -1.29
CA GLY A 27 -1.88 11.37 -0.09
C GLY A 27 -2.99 10.34 -0.34
N ILE A 28 -2.99 9.71 -1.52
CA ILE A 28 -4.01 8.71 -1.90
C ILE A 28 -3.38 7.32 -1.82
N TYR A 29 -4.00 6.41 -1.07
CA TYR A 29 -3.49 5.07 -0.82
C TYR A 29 -4.58 4.00 -1.03
N PRO A 30 -4.20 2.74 -1.28
CA PRO A 30 -5.15 1.64 -1.33
C PRO A 30 -5.88 1.47 0.01
N ILE A 31 -7.16 1.11 0.00
CA ILE A 31 -7.86 0.78 1.24
C ILE A 31 -7.48 -0.63 1.67
N VAL A 32 -6.88 -0.77 2.85
CA VAL A 32 -6.49 -2.06 3.42
C VAL A 32 -7.19 -2.29 4.75
N ALA A 33 -7.62 -3.52 4.99
CA ALA A 33 -8.15 -3.95 6.27
C ALA A 33 -7.66 -5.35 6.62
N THR A 34 -7.56 -5.61 7.93
CA THR A 34 -7.32 -6.94 8.47
C THR A 34 -8.62 -7.49 9.04
N ILE A 35 -8.83 -8.80 8.87
CA ILE A 35 -9.98 -9.51 9.43
C ILE A 35 -9.41 -10.66 10.24
N THR A 36 -9.72 -10.67 11.53
CA THR A 36 -9.30 -11.72 12.47
C THR A 36 -10.52 -12.23 13.26
N ALA A 37 -10.30 -13.14 14.22
CA ALA A 37 -11.34 -13.52 15.18
C ALA A 37 -11.86 -12.33 16.01
N ALA A 38 -11.10 -11.24 16.13
CA ALA A 38 -11.54 -10.00 16.76
C ALA A 38 -12.38 -9.10 15.84
N GLY A 39 -12.59 -9.50 14.58
CA GLY A 39 -13.39 -8.77 13.59
C GLY A 39 -12.55 -7.98 12.57
N TYR A 40 -13.22 -7.01 11.94
CA TYR A 40 -12.66 -6.14 10.91
C TYR A 40 -11.93 -4.94 11.52
N THR A 41 -10.72 -4.66 11.04
CA THR A 41 -9.98 -3.44 11.38
C THR A 41 -9.39 -2.82 10.12
N ARG A 42 -9.82 -1.60 9.78
CA ARG A 42 -9.22 -0.82 8.69
C ARG A 42 -7.85 -0.29 9.12
N ILE A 43 -6.86 -0.39 8.24
CA ILE A 43 -5.56 0.24 8.41
C ILE A 43 -5.69 1.73 8.08
N SER A 44 -5.12 2.59 8.93
CA SER A 44 -5.19 4.04 8.72
C SER A 44 -4.35 4.45 7.51
N ASP A 45 -4.78 5.52 6.85
CA ASP A 45 -4.05 6.08 5.71
C ASP A 45 -2.64 6.54 6.12
N ASP A 46 -2.44 6.97 7.38
CA ASP A 46 -1.11 7.30 7.92
C ASP A 46 -0.16 6.09 8.00
N ASP A 47 -0.65 4.92 8.42
CA ASP A 47 0.17 3.69 8.46
C ASP A 47 0.45 3.20 7.03
N LEU A 48 -0.53 3.32 6.13
CA LEU A 48 -0.34 3.02 4.71
C LEU A 48 0.67 3.95 4.07
N ALA A 49 0.64 5.24 4.37
CA ALA A 49 1.60 6.22 3.91
C ALA A 49 3.02 5.86 4.33
N ALA A 50 3.23 5.55 5.62
CA ALA A 50 4.54 5.17 6.14
C ALA A 50 5.09 3.90 5.48
N ARG A 51 4.23 2.89 5.28
CA ARG A 51 4.61 1.63 4.62
C ARG A 51 4.92 1.82 3.15
N THR A 52 4.12 2.60 2.43
CA THR A 52 4.38 2.94 1.03
C THR A 52 5.70 3.71 0.89
N GLN A 53 6.00 4.65 1.77
CA GLN A 53 7.28 5.35 1.78
C GLN A 53 8.46 4.39 2.01
N ALA A 54 8.32 3.46 2.94
CA ALA A 54 9.34 2.44 3.18
C ALA A 54 9.56 1.53 1.95
N LEU A 55 8.48 1.11 1.27
CA LEU A 55 8.56 0.33 0.03
C LEU A 55 9.33 1.10 -1.06
N ILE A 56 8.97 2.36 -1.31
CA ILE A 56 9.64 3.20 -2.32
C ILE A 56 11.11 3.38 -1.99
N ALA A 57 11.44 3.63 -0.72
CA ALA A 57 12.82 3.81 -0.28
C ALA A 57 13.66 2.55 -0.49
N ASN A 58 13.11 1.36 -0.24
CA ASN A 58 13.82 0.09 -0.47
C ASN A 58 14.15 -0.11 -1.95
N ARG A 59 13.22 0.20 -2.86
CA ARG A 59 13.43 0.05 -4.31
C ARG A 59 14.40 1.06 -4.92
N GLN A 60 14.61 2.20 -4.27
CA GLN A 60 15.62 3.18 -4.72
C GLN A 60 17.05 2.77 -4.36
N GLY A 61 17.22 1.77 -3.49
CA GLY A 61 18.52 1.24 -3.08
C GLY A 61 18.99 0.00 -3.84
N ASP A 62 18.12 -0.60 -4.67
CA ASP A 62 18.40 -1.72 -5.58
C ASP A 62 18.87 -1.22 -6.97
#